data_AF-A0A9D9EFG4-F1
#
_entry.id   AF-A0A9D9EFG4-F1
#
_cell.length_a   1.000
_cell.length_b   1.000
_cell.length_c   1.000
_cell.angle_alpha   90.00
_cell.angle_beta   90.00
_cell.angle_gamma   90.00
#
_symmetry.space_group_name_H-M   'P 1'
#
loop_
_entity.id
_entity.type
_entity.pdbx_description
1 polymer ?
#
loop_
_entity_poly.entity_id
_entity_poly.type
_entity_poly.pdbx_seq_one_letter_code
_entity_poly.pdbx_strand_id
1 'polypeptide(L)' 'LGILSGANVVMPNLTPAGVRHRYSLYDNKASTGAEAAEGLAKLEASLKRIGYRITIDRGDFSGRLTRQSL' A
#
# COMPACT_ATOMS: atom_id res chain seq x y z
N LEU A 1 2.74 -8.62 -7.06
CA LEU A 1 3.87 -8.35 -7.98
C LEU A 1 4.44 -6.94 -7.82
N GLY A 2 3.63 -5.88 -7.66
CA GLY A 2 4.14 -4.50 -7.57
C GLY A 2 5.31 -4.25 -6.61
N ILE A 3 5.25 -4.75 -5.36
CA ILE A 3 6.35 -4.61 -4.38
C ILE A 3 7.65 -5.26 -4.88
N LEU A 4 7.56 -6.45 -5.45
CA LEU A 4 8.72 -7.17 -6.02
C LEU A 4 9.24 -6.52 -7.31
N SER A 5 8.50 -5.57 -7.87
CA SER A 5 8.84 -4.82 -9.09
C SER A 5 9.26 -3.38 -8.79
N GLY A 6 9.57 -3.05 -7.52
CA GLY A 6 10.12 -1.75 -7.13
C GLY A 6 9.13 -0.78 -6.47
N ALA A 7 7.87 -1.16 -6.29
CA ALA A 7 6.94 -0.36 -5.50
C ALA A 7 7.33 -0.38 -4.01
N ASN A 8 7.29 0.79 -3.36
CA ASN A 8 7.66 0.99 -1.96
C ASN A 8 6.52 1.53 -1.08
N VAL A 9 5.39 1.90 -1.68
CA VAL A 9 4.22 2.45 -0.98
C VAL A 9 2.99 1.59 -1.29
N VAL A 10 2.16 1.37 -0.27
CA VAL A 10 0.84 0.73 -0.40
C VAL A 10 -0.21 1.67 0.18
N MET A 11 -1.32 1.87 -0.53
CA MET A 11 -2.42 2.75 -0.09
C MET A 11 -3.69 1.93 0.17
N PRO A 12 -3.90 1.42 1.40
CA PRO A 12 -5.11 0.69 1.73
C PRO A 12 -6.34 1.59 1.71
N ASN A 13 -7.47 1.09 1.21
CA ASN A 13 -8.73 1.84 1.15
C ASN A 13 -9.44 1.83 2.51
N LEU A 14 -9.24 2.84 3.35
CA LEU A 14 -9.84 2.93 4.69
C LEU A 14 -11.32 3.40 4.70
N THR A 15 -11.97 3.48 3.55
CA THR A 15 -13.37 3.92 3.46
C THR A 15 -14.30 2.88 4.11
N PRO A 16 -15.24 3.28 4.99
CA PRO A 16 -16.20 2.37 5.60
C PRO A 16 -17.03 1.61 4.56
N ALA A 17 -17.33 0.34 4.84
CA ALA A 17 -17.98 -0.57 3.87
C ALA A 17 -19.29 -0.01 3.29
N GLY A 18 -20.14 0.59 4.14
CA GLY A 18 -21.46 1.10 3.74
C GLY A 18 -21.41 2.25 2.73
N VAL A 19 -20.31 3.00 2.64
CA VAL A 19 -20.17 4.14 1.71
C VAL A 19 -19.12 3.89 0.63
N ARG A 20 -18.42 2.76 0.67
CA ARG A 20 -17.30 2.43 -0.22
C ARG A 20 -17.67 2.43 -1.70
N HIS A 21 -18.90 2.00 -2.02
CA HIS A 21 -19.42 1.98 -3.38
C HIS A 21 -19.50 3.38 -4.03
N ARG A 22 -19.61 4.45 -3.23
CA ARG A 22 -19.68 5.84 -3.72
C ARG A 22 -18.35 6.35 -4.26
N TYR A 23 -17.25 5.67 -3.96
CA TYR A 23 -15.88 6.03 -4.36
C TYR A 23 -15.29 5.05 -5.38
N SER A 24 -16.13 4.30 -6.11
CA SER A 24 -15.69 3.42 -7.19
C SER A 24 -15.43 4.23 -8.46
N LEU A 25 -14.15 4.46 -8.78
CA LEU A 25 -13.73 5.09 -10.04
C LEU A 25 -13.91 4.20 -11.27
N TYR A 26 -14.05 2.89 -11.07
CA TYR A 26 -14.23 1.89 -12.10
C TYR A 26 -15.00 0.68 -11.56
N ASP A 27 -15.66 -0.05 -12.46
CA ASP A 27 -16.41 -1.25 -12.12
C ASP A 27 -15.49 -2.34 -11.55
N ASN A 28 -15.97 -3.06 -10.54
CA ASN A 28 -15.22 -4.09 -9.82
C ASN A 28 -13.91 -3.58 -9.19
N LYS A 29 -13.81 -2.27 -8.86
CA LYS A 29 -12.73 -1.78 -8.00
C LYS A 29 -12.60 -2.69 -6.80
N ALA A 30 -11.42 -3.28 -6.61
CA ALA A 30 -11.08 -4.07 -5.42
C ALA A 30 -11.44 -3.23 -4.19
N SER A 31 -12.57 -3.62 -3.62
CA SER A 31 -13.29 -2.97 -2.52
C SER A 31 -13.87 -4.03 -1.58
N THR A 32 -13.74 -5.29 -1.98
CA THR A 32 -14.36 -6.49 -1.40
C THR A 32 -13.26 -7.30 -0.74
N GLY A 33 -13.18 -7.14 0.58
CA GLY A 33 -12.42 -8.05 1.43
C GLY A 33 -11.14 -7.42 1.95
N ALA A 34 -11.25 -6.90 3.17
CA ALA A 34 -10.17 -6.56 4.08
C ALA A 34 -9.60 -5.13 4.02
N GLU A 35 -10.06 -4.16 3.24
CA GLU A 35 -9.52 -2.79 3.41
C GLU A 35 -10.08 -2.04 4.65
N ALA A 36 -10.00 -2.65 5.82
CA ALA A 36 -10.08 -2.02 7.13
C ALA A 36 -8.94 -2.63 7.99
N ALA A 37 -8.99 -2.49 9.32
CA ALA A 37 -7.95 -2.99 10.24
C ALA A 37 -7.51 -4.46 9.96
N GLU A 38 -8.42 -5.33 9.52
CA GLU A 38 -8.12 -6.73 9.18
C GLU A 38 -7.19 -6.90 7.97
N GLY A 39 -7.27 -6.05 6.94
CA GLY A 39 -6.38 -6.18 5.78
C GLY A 39 -5.04 -5.53 5.99
N LEU A 40 -4.91 -4.62 6.95
CA LEU A 40 -3.59 -4.15 7.36
C LEU A 40 -2.78 -5.31 7.96
N ALA A 41 -3.40 -6.10 8.86
CA ALA A 41 -2.74 -7.28 9.44
C ALA A 41 -2.39 -8.35 8.38
N LYS A 42 -3.30 -8.62 7.44
CA LYS A 42 -3.03 -9.54 6.31
C LYS A 42 -1.94 -9.01 5.37
N LEU A 43 -1.94 -7.70 5.10
CA LEU A 43 -0.91 -7.03 4.31
C LEU A 43 0.45 -7.14 4.99
N GLU A 44 0.51 -6.88 6.30
CA GLU A 44 1.73 -7.00 7.10
C GLU A 44 2.27 -8.45 7.07
N ALA A 45 1.42 -9.45 7.31
CA ALA A 45 1.82 -10.85 7.24
C ALA A 45 2.35 -11.24 5.84
N SER A 46 1.72 -10.73 4.78
CA SER A 46 2.12 -10.98 3.40
C SER A 46 3.46 -10.33 3.06
N LEU A 47 3.69 -9.09 3.49
CA LEU A 47 4.95 -8.37 3.30
C LEU A 47 6.08 -8.99 4.13
N LYS A 48 5.80 -9.44 5.35
CA LYS A 48 6.76 -10.13 6.21
C LYS A 48 7.26 -11.43 5.57
N ARG A 49 6.37 -12.19 4.91
CA ARG A 49 6.74 -13.41 4.17
C ARG A 49 7.74 -13.17 3.03
N ILE A 50 7.75 -11.96 2.46
CA ILE A 50 8.69 -11.59 1.39
C ILE A 50 9.85 -10.73 1.88
N GLY A 51 10.07 -10.65 3.19
CA GLY A 51 11.23 -9.96 3.79
C GLY A 51 11.06 -8.45 4.02
N TYR A 52 9.84 -7.92 3.88
CA TYR A 52 9.56 -6.50 4.09
C TYR A 52 8.84 -6.25 5.42
N ARG A 53 8.94 -5.01 5.94
CA ARG A 53 8.17 -4.51 7.07
C ARG A 53 7.43 -3.24 6.67
N ILE A 54 6.24 -3.03 7.24
CA ILE A 54 5.47 -1.80 7.03
C ILE A 54 6.01 -0.73 8.00
N THR A 55 6.21 0.48 7.48
CA THR A 55 6.43 1.69 8.30
C THR A 55 5.19 2.58 8.15
N ILE A 56 4.71 3.15 9.25
CA ILE A 56 3.60 4.14 9.23
C ILE A 56 4.10 5.58 9.37
N ASP A 57 5.42 5.75 9.40
CA ASP A 57 6.07 7.06 9.42
C ASP A 57 5.85 7.81 8.10
N ARG A 58 6.07 9.12 8.15
CA ARG A 58 6.00 9.99 6.97
C ARG A 58 7.07 9.57 5.95
N GLY A 59 6.63 9.12 4.77
CA GLY A 59 7.49 8.60 3.69
C GLY A 59 7.96 9.63 2.66
N ASP A 60 8.30 10.85 3.08
CA ASP A 60 8.73 11.92 2.18
C ASP A 60 10.01 11.53 1.41
N PHE A 61 10.02 11.74 0.09
CA PHE A 61 11.23 11.59 -0.70
C PHE A 61 12.18 12.77 -0.45
N SER A 62 13.22 12.58 0.36
CA SER A 62 14.30 13.55 0.50
C SER A 62 15.21 13.46 -0.73
N GLY A 63 14.95 14.26 -1.75
CA GLY A 63 15.71 14.26 -3.00
C GLY A 63 17.20 14.56 -2.80
N ARG A 64 18.01 13.54 -2.56
CA ARG A 64 19.48 13.61 -2.61
C ARG A 64 20.03 12.38 -3.32
N LEU A 65 19.73 12.27 -4.61
CA LEU A 65 20.52 11.45 -5.52
C LEU A 65 21.81 12.21 -5.83
N THR A 66 22.83 12.07 -4.98
CA THR A 66 24.19 12.38 -5.42
C THR A 66 24.53 11.40 -6.53
N ARG A 67 24.45 11.85 -7.79
CA ARG A 67 25.17 11.22 -8.88
C ARG A 67 26.64 11.28 -8.50
N GLN A 68 27.20 10.18 -7.99
CA GLN A 68 28.65 10.00 -8.06
C GLN A 68 28.97 9.94 -9.56
N SER A 69 29.62 11.00 -10.03
CA SER A 69 30.37 11.02 -11.28
C SER A 69 31.33 9.85 -11.29
N LEU A 70 31.22 9.01 -12.33
CA LEU A 70 32.33 8.19 -12.81
C LEU A 70 33.46 9.09 -13.31
#